data_AF-A0A6B3SLS1-F1
#
_entry.id   AF-A0A6B3SLS1-F1
#
_cell.length_a   1.000
_cell.length_b   1.000
_cell.length_c   1.000
_cell.angle_alpha   90.00
_cell.angle_beta   90.00
_cell.angle_gamma   90.00
#
_symmetry.space_group_name_H-M   'P 1'
#
loop_
_entity.id
_entity.type
_entity.pdbx_description
1 polymer ?
#
loop_
_entity_poly.entity_id
_entity_poly.type
_entity_poly.pdbx_seq_one_letter_code
_entity_poly.pdbx_strand_id
1 'polypeptide(L)' 'MRAGQSLNRFEAERLGDHCLHSTISSLRAKGYQFHDDWEWVRTRFGREVHVKRYRYIGMGA' A
#
# COMPACT_ATOMS: atom_id res chain seq x y z
N MET A 1 -8.85 -3.48 -6.33
CA MET A 1 -7.49 -3.82 -6.81
C MET A 1 -7.58 -5.11 -7.60
N ARG A 2 -6.81 -5.23 -8.68
CA ARG A 2 -6.56 -6.52 -9.37
C ARG A 2 -5.40 -7.23 -8.69
N ALA A 3 -5.42 -8.56 -8.62
CA ALA A 3 -4.32 -9.35 -8.05
C ALA A 3 -2.99 -8.95 -8.71
N GLY A 4 -1.95 -8.72 -7.90
CA GLY A 4 -0.65 -8.22 -8.36
C GLY A 4 -0.49 -6.70 -8.35
N GLN A 5 -1.55 -5.91 -8.14
CA GLN A 5 -1.41 -4.47 -7.91
C GLN A 5 -0.79 -4.20 -6.55
N SER A 6 0.16 -3.28 -6.50
CA SER A 6 0.76 -2.81 -5.26
C SER A 6 0.74 -1.30 -5.16
N LEU A 7 0.59 -0.79 -3.93
CA LEU A 7 0.65 0.63 -3.64
C LEU A 7 1.50 0.87 -2.38
N ASN A 8 2.35 1.88 -2.46
CA ASN A 8 2.89 2.56 -1.29
C ASN A 8 2.10 3.85 -1.02
N ARG A 9 2.40 4.52 0.11
CA ARG A 9 1.68 5.73 0.53
C ARG A 9 1.73 6.85 -0.52
N PHE A 10 2.85 7.03 -1.21
CA PHE A 10 2.98 8.10 -2.21
C PHE A 10 2.14 7.84 -3.46
N GLU A 11 2.03 6.59 -3.89
CA GLU A 11 1.16 6.20 -5.00
C GLU A 11 -0.31 6.32 -4.60
N ALA A 12 -0.67 5.91 -3.38
CA ALA A 12 -2.02 6.04 -2.84
C ALA A 12 -2.47 7.50 -2.69
N GLU A 13 -1.56 8.39 -2.26
CA GLU A 13 -1.82 9.82 -2.14
C GLU A 13 -2.22 10.44 -3.49
N ARG A 14 -1.58 10.01 -4.60
CA ARG A 14 -1.95 10.44 -5.96
C ARG A 14 -3.33 9.97 -6.41
N LEU A 15 -3.84 8.90 -5.79
CA LEU A 15 -5.19 8.38 -6.00
C LEU A 15 -6.21 9.03 -5.04
N GLY A 16 -5.77 9.91 -4.14
CA GLY A 16 -6.61 10.57 -3.14
C GLY A 16 -6.74 9.83 -1.80
N ASP A 17 -6.02 8.71 -1.62
CA ASP A 17 -5.98 7.99 -0.34
C ASP A 17 -4.78 8.45 0.50
N HIS A 18 -5.06 9.33 1.45
CA HIS A 18 -4.09 9.84 2.42
C HIS A 18 -3.88 8.89 3.61
N CYS A 19 -4.72 7.87 3.75
CA CYS A 19 -4.80 6.99 4.92
C CYS A 19 -4.61 5.52 4.53
N LEU A 20 -3.74 5.24 3.56
CA LEU A 20 -3.53 3.89 3.00
C LEU A 20 -3.41 2.78 4.06
N HIS A 21 -2.73 3.02 5.18
CA HIS A 21 -2.59 2.02 6.24
C HIS A 21 -3.93 1.65 6.89
N SER A 22 -4.79 2.64 7.13
CA SER A 22 -6.14 2.44 7.65
C SER A 22 -7.03 1.76 6.61
N THR A 23 -6.92 2.16 5.33
CA THR A 23 -7.62 1.52 4.22
C THR A 23 -7.26 0.04 4.13
N ILE A 24 -5.97 -0.31 4.14
CA ILE A 24 -5.51 -1.71 4.12
C ILE A 24 -6.01 -2.46 5.36
N SER A 25 -5.97 -1.86 6.55
CA SER A 25 -6.52 -2.47 7.77
C SER A 25 -8.01 -2.80 7.63
N SER A 26 -8.82 -1.85 7.14
CA SER A 26 -10.24 -2.08 6.87
C SER A 26 -10.49 -3.14 5.79
N LEU A 27 -9.64 -3.23 4.77
CA LEU A 27 -9.74 -4.26 3.73
C LEU A 27 -9.36 -5.64 4.29
N ARG A 28 -8.33 -5.74 5.14
CA ARG A 28 -7.98 -6.98 5.84
C ARG A 28 -9.14 -7.48 6.72
N ALA A 29 -9.82 -6.57 7.43
CA ALA A 29 -11.02 -6.92 8.20
C ALA A 29 -12.18 -7.45 7.35
N LYS A 30 -12.22 -7.08 6.06
CA LYS A 30 -13.20 -7.58 5.08
C LYS A 30 -12.75 -8.87 4.36
N GLY A 31 -11.61 -9.47 4.73
CA GLY A 31 -11.10 -10.71 4.16
C GLY A 31 -10.13 -10.54 2.98
N TYR A 32 -9.74 -9.31 2.63
CA TYR A 32 -8.75 -9.08 1.59
C TYR A 32 -7.32 -9.32 2.13
N GLN A 33 -6.51 -10.03 1.36
CA GLN A 33 -5.14 -10.37 1.71
C GLN A 33 -4.14 -9.49 0.96
N PHE A 34 -3.17 -8.98 1.71
CA PHE A 34 -2.06 -8.19 1.18
C PHE A 34 -0.72 -8.70 1.72
N HIS A 35 0.31 -8.63 0.88
CA HIS A 35 1.71 -8.78 1.26
C HIS A 35 2.27 -7.39 1.62
N ASP A 36 3.01 -7.32 2.72
CA ASP A 36 3.66 -6.09 3.19
C ASP A 36 5.17 -6.20 2.91
N ASP A 37 5.68 -5.33 2.06
CA ASP A 37 7.13 -5.15 1.87
C ASP A 37 7.56 -3.77 2.32
N TRP A 38 8.81 -3.67 2.73
CA TRP A 38 9.46 -2.41 3.02
C TRP A 38 10.30 -1.97 1.84
N GLU A 39 10.14 -0.71 1.42
CA GLU A 39 10.79 -0.13 0.25
C GLU A 39 11.39 1.24 0.62
N TRP A 40 12.60 1.50 0.12
CA TRP A 40 13.21 2.83 0.16
C TRP A 40 12.76 3.63 -1.07
N VAL A 41 12.10 4.76 -0.83
CA VAL A 41 11.60 5.63 -1.89
C VAL A 41 12.25 7.00 -1.78
N ARG A 42 12.78 7.49 -2.90
CA ARG A 42 13.31 8.84 -3.00
C ARG A 42 12.19 9.87 -3.04
N THR A 43 12.19 10.79 -2.09
CA THR A 43 11.24 11.90 -2.03
C THR A 43 11.64 13.01 -2.99
N ARG A 44 10.68 13.88 -3.34
CA ARG A 44 10.92 15.09 -4.15
C ARG A 44 11.95 16.06 -3.56
N PHE A 45 12.22 15.95 -2.25
CA PHE A 45 13.18 16.77 -1.52
C PHE A 45 14.59 16.15 -1.50
N GLY A 46 14.84 15.13 -2.32
CA GLY A 46 16.15 14.49 -2.45
C GLY A 46 16.53 13.56 -1.30
N ARG A 47 15.64 13.35 -0.32
CA ARG A 47 15.84 12.42 0.81
C ARG A 47 15.19 11.08 0.52
N GLU A 48 15.79 10.00 0.99
CA GLU A 48 15.18 8.68 0.96
C GLU A 48 14.36 8.45 2.23
N VAL A 49 13.19 7.84 2.07
CA VAL A 49 12.33 7.46 3.17
C VAL A 49 11.93 6.01 3.03
N HIS A 50 11.78 5.37 4.17
CA HIS A 50 11.34 3.99 4.24
C HIS A 50 9.82 3.94 4.31
N VAL A 51 9.17 3.28 3.35
CA VAL A 51 7.72 3.15 3.27
C VAL A 51 7.32 1.69 3.13
N LYS A 52 6.10 1.37 3.57
CA LYS A 52 5.49 0.09 3.27
C LYS A 52 4.86 0.11 1.87
N ARG A 53 5.11 -0.94 1.11
CA ARG A 53 4.40 -1.29 -0.11
C ARG A 53 3.47 -2.46 0.19
N TYR A 54 2.20 -2.26 -0.09
CA TYR A 54 1.16 -3.28 0.04
C TYR A 54 0.88 -3.87 -1.32
N ARG A 55 1.06 -5.19 -1.49
CA ARG A 55 0.70 -5.91 -2.72
C ARG A 55 -0.55 -6.73 -2.48
N TYR A 56 -1.57 -6.49 -3.29
CA TYR A 56 -2.81 -7.25 -3.21
C TYR A 56 -2.61 -8.67 -3.74
N ILE A 57 -2.91 -9.65 -2.90
CA ILE A 57 -2.75 -11.09 -3.20
C ILE A 57 -4.07 -11.66 -3.71
N GLY A 58 -5.18 -11.32 -3.06
CA GLY A 58 -6.50 -11.89 -3.36
C GLY A 58 -7.45 -11.73 -2.17
N MET A 59 -8.63 -12.34 -2.26
CA MET A 59 -9.55 -12.47 -1.13
C MET A 59 -9.37 -13.88 -0.57
N GLY A 60 -9.16 -13.99 0.75
CA GLY A 60 -9.15 -15.30 1.40
C GLY A 60 -10.57 -15.89 1.32
N ALA A 61 -10.66 -17.14 0.86
CA ALA A 61 -11.89 -17.93 0.90
C ALA A 61 -12.29 -18.26 2.34
#